data_AF-A0A6V7I234-F1
#
_entry.id   AF-A0A6V7I234-F1
#
_cell.length_a   1.000
_cell.length_b   1.000
_cell.length_c   1.000
_cell.angle_alpha   90.00
_cell.angle_beta   90.00
_cell.angle_gamma   90.00
#
_symmetry.space_group_name_H-M   'P 1'
#
loop_
_entity.id
_entity.type
_entity.pdbx_description
1 polymer ?
#
loop_
_entity_poly.entity_id
_entity_poly.type
_entity_poly.pdbx_seq_one_letter_code
_entity_poly.pdbx_strand_id
1 'polypeptide(L)'
;AFADITVSTGQIEAKAELELSLMGGMFSKTGYALFTVEYFRANVRLTQPLDIREKLSLERVDLELGNIQMRVNNIAGTLDYVIEGAVNIAPNLLR
;
A
#
# COMPACT_ATOMS: atom_id res chain seq x y z
N ALA A 1 -30.40 -13.70 -5.98
CA ALA A 1 -29.55 -14.07 -4.83
C ALA A 1 -28.32 -13.16 -4.81
N PHE A 2 -27.72 -12.92 -3.65
CA PHE A 2 -26.49 -12.13 -3.54
C PHE A 2 -25.43 -12.92 -2.76
N ALA A 3 -24.16 -12.63 -3.04
CA ALA A 3 -23.01 -13.18 -2.33
C ALA A 3 -22.05 -12.03 -2.00
N ASP A 4 -21.71 -11.91 -0.72
CA ASP A 4 -20.69 -10.99 -0.23
C ASP A 4 -19.40 -11.77 0.05
N ILE A 5 -18.30 -11.36 -0.57
CA ILE A 5 -16.99 -12.00 -0.49
C ILE A 5 -15.99 -10.99 0.05
N THR A 6 -15.36 -11.30 1.18
CA THR A 6 -14.28 -10.49 1.76
C THR A 6 -12.96 -11.24 1.67
N VAL A 7 -11.95 -10.61 1.08
CA VAL A 7 -10.57 -11.07 1.05
C VAL A 7 -9.71 -10.05 1.78
N SER A 8 -8.91 -10.48 2.74
CA SER A 8 -8.04 -9.60 3.53
C SER A 8 -6.66 -10.21 3.70
N THR A 9 -5.64 -9.36 3.72
CA THR A 9 -4.31 -9.74 4.18
C THR A 9 -4.21 -9.57 5.71
N GLY A 10 -3.20 -10.21 6.30
CA GLY A 10 -2.67 -9.77 7.59
C GLY A 10 -1.72 -8.58 7.41
N GLN A 11 -0.93 -8.29 8.45
CA GLN A 11 0.11 -7.26 8.41
C GLN A 11 1.14 -7.60 7.32
N ILE A 12 1.42 -6.62 6.46
CA ILE A 12 2.41 -6.69 5.41
C ILE A 12 3.62 -5.87 5.86
N GLU A 13 4.79 -6.51 5.89
CA GLU A 13 6.06 -5.86 6.16
C GLU A 13 6.93 -5.92 4.91
N ALA A 14 7.52 -4.80 4.53
CA ALA A 14 8.44 -4.70 3.42
C ALA A 14 9.69 -3.92 3.81
N LYS A 15 10.84 -4.31 3.25
CA LYS A 15 12.12 -3.61 3.40
C LYS A 15 12.64 -3.22 2.02
N ALA A 16 12.95 -1.95 1.84
CA ALA A 16 13.63 -1.45 0.65
C ALA A 16 15.05 -0.99 1.03
N GLU A 17 16.05 -1.49 0.32
CA GLU A 17 17.41 -0.98 0.42
C GLU A 17 17.55 0.30 -0.40
N LEU A 18 18.22 1.29 0.16
CA LEU A 18 18.35 2.62 -0.40
C LEU A 18 19.81 3.01 -0.47
N GLU A 19 20.24 3.54 -1.61
CA GLU A 19 21.58 4.11 -1.80
C GLU A 19 21.43 5.55 -2.29
N LEU A 20 21.99 6.49 -1.54
CA LEU A 20 22.08 7.88 -1.93
C LEU A 20 23.51 8.18 -2.36
N SER A 21 23.68 8.72 -3.57
CA SER A 21 24.97 9.13 -4.10
C SER A 21 24.93 10.61 -4.48
N LEU A 22 25.84 11.40 -3.91
CA LEU A 22 25.99 12.83 -4.17
C LEU A 22 27.33 13.12 -4.84
N MET A 23 27.40 14.22 -5.60
CA MET A 23 28.62 14.68 -6.28
C MET A 23 29.28 13.58 -7.13
N GLY A 24 28.49 12.85 -7.91
CA GLY A 24 29.00 11.82 -8.81
C GLY A 24 29.63 10.59 -8.13
N GLY A 25 29.25 10.29 -6.87
CA GLY A 25 29.76 9.13 -6.13
C GLY A 25 30.83 9.43 -5.10
N MET A 26 31.27 10.69 -4.97
CA MET A 26 32.24 11.08 -3.95
C MET A 26 31.69 10.96 -2.53
N PHE A 27 30.37 11.07 -2.36
CA PHE A 27 29.69 10.82 -1.10
C PHE A 27 28.55 9.84 -1.34
N SER A 28 28.69 8.61 -0.84
CA SER A 28 27.63 7.61 -0.85
C SER A 28 27.14 7.30 0.57
N LYS A 29 25.84 7.09 0.70
CA LYS A 29 25.21 6.67 1.96
C LYS A 29 24.16 5.60 1.69
N THR A 30 24.34 4.45 2.30
CA THR A 30 23.40 3.32 2.19
C THR A 30 22.54 3.25 3.45
N GLY A 31 21.31 2.81 3.27
CA GLY A 31 20.38 2.55 4.36
C GLY A 31 19.20 1.73 3.88
N TYR A 32 18.12 1.75 4.65
CA TYR A 32 16.92 0.99 4.31
C TYR A 32 15.67 1.67 4.84
N ALA A 33 14.58 1.51 4.10
CA ALA A 33 13.24 1.86 4.52
C ALA A 33 12.47 0.59 4.90
N LEU A 34 11.79 0.62 6.04
CA LEU A 34 10.83 -0.38 6.47
C LEU A 34 9.42 0.18 6.27
N PHE A 35 8.57 -0.60 5.64
CA PHE A 35 7.16 -0.31 5.41
C PHE A 35 6.32 -1.35 6.14
N THR A 36 5.33 -0.88 6.87
CA THR A 36 4.34 -1.73 7.52
C THR A 36 2.96 -1.28 7.09
N VAL A 37 2.17 -2.19 6.55
CA VAL A 37 0.75 -1.99 6.25
C VAL A 37 -0.03 -2.95 7.14
N GLU A 38 -0.96 -2.44 7.93
CA GLU A 38 -1.73 -3.28 8.87
C GLU A 38 -2.55 -4.35 8.15
N TYR A 39 -3.24 -3.97 7.08
CA TYR A 39 -3.94 -4.90 6.18
C TYR A 39 -4.34 -4.21 4.88
N PHE A 40 -4.57 -5.02 3.86
CA PHE A 40 -5.35 -4.67 2.68
C PHE A 40 -6.57 -5.58 2.63
N ARG A 41 -7.75 -5.00 2.39
CA ARG A 41 -9.01 -5.73 2.30
C ARG A 41 -9.75 -5.34 1.04
N ALA A 42 -10.30 -6.34 0.37
CA ALA A 42 -11.24 -6.19 -0.74
C ALA A 42 -12.56 -6.85 -0.36
N ASN A 43 -13.66 -6.10 -0.44
CA ASN A 43 -15.02 -6.60 -0.30
C ASN A 43 -15.69 -6.56 -1.68
N VAL A 44 -16.23 -7.68 -2.12
CA VAL A 44 -16.89 -7.82 -3.42
C VAL A 44 -18.30 -8.32 -3.21
N ARG A 45 -19.28 -7.60 -3.76
CA ARG A 45 -20.67 -8.02 -3.83
C ARG A 45 -20.99 -8.52 -5.23
N LEU A 46 -21.45 -9.76 -5.31
CA LEU A 46 -21.93 -10.38 -6.54
C LEU A 46 -23.43 -10.59 -6.43
N THR A 47 -24.15 -10.25 -7.50
CA THR A 47 -25.61 -10.39 -7.55
C THR A 47 -26.00 -11.26 -8.73
N GLN A 48 -26.78 -12.30 -8.44
CA GLN A 48 -27.39 -13.19 -9.42
C GLN A 48 -28.88 -12.86 -9.53
N PRO A 49 -29.35 -12.33 -10.68
CA PRO A 49 -30.76 -12.11 -10.93
C PRO A 49 -31.58 -13.39 -10.88
N LEU A 50 -32.90 -13.26 -10.65
CA LEU A 50 -33.82 -14.40 -10.61
C LEU A 50 -34.00 -15.06 -11.98
N ASP A 51 -33.90 -14.28 -13.06
CA ASP A 51 -33.76 -14.84 -14.40
C ASP A 51 -32.36 -15.41 -14.57
N ILE A 52 -32.25 -16.74 -14.55
CA ILE A 52 -30.99 -17.49 -14.71
C ILE A 52 -30.33 -17.32 -16.09
N ARG A 53 -31.02 -16.69 -17.05
CA ARG A 53 -30.43 -16.29 -18.33
C ARG A 53 -29.60 -15.01 -18.19
N GLU A 54 -29.85 -14.22 -17.15
CA GLU A 54 -29.01 -13.08 -16.82
C GLU A 54 -27.76 -13.55 -16.08
N LYS A 55 -26.62 -13.03 -16.50
CA LYS A 55 -25.32 -13.40 -15.94
C LYS A 55 -25.16 -12.80 -14.54
N LEU A 56 -24.36 -13.47 -13.72
CA LEU A 56 -23.84 -12.93 -12.48
C LEU A 56 -23.19 -11.56 -12.74
N SER A 57 -23.57 -10.55 -11.96
CA SER A 57 -23.00 -9.21 -12.05
C SER A 57 -22.22 -8.86 -10.78
N LEU A 58 -21.15 -8.10 -10.97
CA LEU A 58 -20.40 -7.49 -9.89
C LEU A 58 -21.08 -6.17 -9.54
N GLU A 59 -21.70 -6.12 -8.36
CA GLU A 59 -22.48 -4.97 -7.91
C GLU A 59 -21.60 -3.94 -7.22
N ARG A 60 -20.66 -4.39 -6.38
CA ARG A 60 -19.80 -3.51 -5.59
C ARG A 60 -18.43 -4.12 -5.38
N VAL A 61 -17.42 -3.26 -5.42
CA VAL A 61 -16.06 -3.56 -4.95
C VAL A 61 -15.64 -2.42 -4.04
N ASP A 62 -15.40 -2.74 -2.78
CA ASP A 62 -14.87 -1.81 -1.79
C ASP A 62 -13.45 -2.24 -1.42
N LEU A 63 -12.48 -1.35 -1.59
CA LEU A 63 -11.10 -1.57 -1.17
C LEU A 63 -10.81 -0.76 0.09
N GLU A 64 -10.15 -1.39 1.05
CA GLU A 64 -9.83 -0.80 2.34
C GLU A 64 -8.35 -1.09 2.65
N LEU A 65 -7.63 -0.06 3.05
CA LEU A 65 -6.24 -0.15 3.45
C LEU A 65 -6.12 0.33 4.90
N GLY A 66 -5.54 -0.51 5.75
CA GLY A 66 -5.22 -0.17 7.13
C GLY A 66 -4.08 0.85 7.22
N ASN A 67 -3.64 1.18 8.44
CA ASN A 67 -2.59 2.18 8.60
C ASN A 67 -1.30 1.77 7.90
N ILE A 68 -0.61 2.77 7.35
CA ILE A 68 0.72 2.62 6.77
C ILE A 68 1.72 3.32 7.69
N GLN A 69 2.80 2.63 8.03
CA GLN A 69 3.95 3.20 8.70
C GLN A 69 5.19 3.02 7.83
N MET A 70 6.01 4.06 7.74
CA MET A 70 7.33 3.99 7.11
C MET A 70 8.40 4.45 8.08
N ARG A 71 9.51 3.73 8.15
CA ARG A 71 10.69 4.08 8.96
C ARG A 71 11.94 3.98 8.11
N VAL A 72 12.74 5.03 8.08
CA VAL A 72 14.00 5.04 7.32
C VAL A 72 15.17 5.08 8.28
N ASN A 73 16.10 4.13 8.11
CA ASN A 73 17.30 4.03 8.91
C ASN A 73 18.54 4.35 8.07
N ASN A 74 19.55 4.89 8.74
CA ASN A 74 20.88 5.22 8.19
C ASN A 74 20.94 6.35 7.13
N ILE A 75 19.83 6.89 6.61
CA ILE A 75 19.83 8.02 5.64
C ILE A 75 19.04 9.26 6.11
N ALA A 76 18.43 9.20 7.30
CA ALA A 76 17.47 10.19 7.82
C ALA A 76 17.93 11.66 7.71
N GLY A 77 19.17 12.00 8.08
CA GLY A 77 19.62 13.41 8.12
C GLY A 77 19.74 14.16 6.79
N THR A 78 19.72 13.50 5.62
CA THR A 78 19.83 14.17 4.29
C THR A 78 18.56 14.05 3.45
N LEU A 79 17.65 13.14 3.82
CA LEU A 79 16.41 12.86 3.09
C LEU A 79 15.14 13.24 3.87
N ASP A 80 15.25 13.91 5.03
CA ASP A 80 14.11 14.24 5.90
C ASP A 80 12.92 14.83 5.11
N TYR A 81 13.14 15.80 4.21
CA TYR A 81 12.06 16.39 3.41
C TYR A 81 11.43 15.46 2.37
N VAL A 82 12.20 14.54 1.79
CA VAL A 82 11.69 13.57 0.79
C VAL A 82 10.92 12.46 1.49
N ILE A 83 11.40 12.03 2.65
CA ILE A 83 10.76 11.04 3.52
C ILE A 83 9.47 11.61 4.10
N GLU A 84 9.49 12.84 4.61
CA GLU A 84 8.32 13.56 5.09
C GLU A 84 7.27 13.73 3.98
N GLY A 85 7.72 13.98 2.74
CA GLY A 85 6.87 13.92 1.55
C GLY A 85 6.29 12.54 1.29
N ALA A 86 7.10 11.47 1.31
CA ALA A 86 6.63 10.11 1.03
C ALA A 86 5.67 9.57 2.10
N VAL A 87 5.91 9.84 3.39
CA VAL A 87 5.00 9.45 4.49
C VAL A 87 3.65 10.15 4.35
N ASN A 88 3.62 11.40 3.88
CA ASN A 88 2.37 12.15 3.70
C ASN A 88 1.67 11.86 2.37
N ILE A 89 2.43 11.58 1.30
CA ILE A 89 1.90 11.37 -0.05
C ILE A 89 1.47 9.91 -0.26
N ALA A 90 2.21 8.92 0.24
CA ALA A 90 1.89 7.50 0.02
C ALA A 90 0.49 7.11 0.52
N PRO A 91 0.04 7.52 1.72
CA PRO A 91 -1.34 7.26 2.16
C PRO A 91 -2.37 8.00 1.31
N ASN A 92 -2.03 9.20 0.82
CA ASN A 92 -2.93 10.05 0.01
C ASN A 92 -3.07 9.59 -1.45
N LEU A 93 -2.08 8.91 -2.02
CA LEU A 93 -2.15 8.35 -3.38
C LEU A 93 -2.88 7.01 -3.45
N LEU A 94 -3.00 6.32 -2.31
CA LEU A 94 -3.70 5.03 -2.18
C LEU A 94 -5.16 5.19 -1.75
N ARG A 95 -5.63 6.44 -1.64
CA ARG A 95 -6.96 6.81 -1.17
C ARG A 95 -7.89 7.17 -2.31
#